data_AF-A0A179UWX3-F1
#
_entry.id   AF-A0A179UWX3-F1
#
_cell.length_a   1.000
_cell.length_b   1.000
_cell.length_c   1.000
_cell.angle_alpha   90.00
_cell.angle_beta   90.00
_cell.angle_gamma   90.00
#
_symmetry.space_group_name_H-M   'P 1'
#
loop_
_entity.id
_entity.type
_entity.pdbx_description
1 polymer ?
#
loop_
_entity_poly.entity_id
_entity_poly.type
_entity_poly.pdbx_seq_one_letter_code
_entity_poly.pdbx_strand_id
1 'polypeptide(L)'
;MEMTSCSLMQSKSLAFHRLLNLRITRAIAADLVLAIQFLHRQNIIHGDIHCGNIFLQLPTDVRRMIDPSQLYQKFGNPILEPIVRVDGNPLPAGVPTHIIEPARVGIQSDQITPTYLPIMLSDFGSSYYPSKTRRTNAYTLPHLVPPEVFFLDKQNNKYNLSFPSEIWTLGCTIFEIIGSGGPFSTLDDGILQDQVSVLGKLPDPWWSQWESRADFFNEDATIDITTDAPFQDSLKEQYDWFVNAAQQ
;
A
#
# COMPACT_ATOMS: atom_id res chain seq x y z
N MET A 1 9.71 -21.86 -5.82
CA MET A 1 9.04 -20.55 -5.82
C MET A 1 7.81 -20.70 -4.94
N GLU A 2 7.71 -19.95 -3.85
CA GLU A 2 6.46 -19.95 -3.08
C GLU A 2 5.38 -19.24 -3.90
N MET A 3 4.19 -19.84 -3.96
CA MET A 3 3.05 -19.29 -4.69
C MET A 3 2.20 -18.45 -3.76
N THR A 4 1.79 -17.28 -4.24
CA THR A 4 0.88 -16.36 -3.54
C THR A 4 -0.55 -16.52 -4.05
N SER A 5 -1.52 -16.11 -3.24
CA SER A 5 -2.90 -15.91 -3.64
C SER A 5 -3.03 -14.51 -4.26
N CYS A 6 -3.73 -13.58 -3.61
CA CYS A 6 -3.89 -12.20 -4.02
C CYS A 6 -3.07 -11.23 -3.15
N SER A 7 -2.90 -9.99 -3.64
CA SER A 7 -2.45 -8.90 -2.78
C SER A 7 -3.52 -8.54 -1.75
N LEU A 8 -3.09 -7.93 -0.65
CA LEU A 8 -3.99 -7.48 0.40
C LEU A 8 -4.93 -6.39 -0.11
N MET A 9 -4.47 -5.52 -1.00
CA MET A 9 -5.30 -4.52 -1.68
C MET A 9 -6.42 -5.18 -2.49
N GLN A 10 -6.11 -6.22 -3.27
CA GLN A 10 -7.12 -6.97 -4.01
C GLN A 10 -8.10 -7.65 -3.05
N SER A 11 -7.61 -8.29 -1.99
CA SER A 11 -8.47 -8.93 -0.99
C SER A 11 -9.46 -7.95 -0.33
N LYS A 12 -8.96 -6.76 0.06
CA LYS A 12 -9.78 -5.67 0.61
C LYS A 12 -10.82 -5.18 -0.40
N SER A 13 -10.47 -5.05 -1.69
CA SER A 13 -11.43 -4.61 -2.72
C SER A 13 -12.58 -5.60 -2.99
N LEU A 14 -12.41 -6.88 -2.62
CA LEU A 14 -13.44 -7.90 -2.79
C LEU A 14 -14.49 -7.88 -1.67
N ALA A 15 -14.24 -7.21 -0.55
CA ALA A 15 -15.20 -6.99 0.53
C ALA A 15 -15.67 -5.53 0.52
N PHE A 16 -16.97 -5.30 0.58
CA PHE A 16 -17.54 -3.94 0.52
C PHE A 16 -16.93 -3.00 1.56
N HIS A 17 -16.77 -3.48 2.79
CA HIS A 17 -16.23 -2.71 3.90
C HIS A 17 -14.69 -2.63 3.93
N ARG A 18 -13.98 -3.47 3.18
CA ARG A 18 -12.50 -3.51 3.08
C ARG A 18 -11.72 -3.77 4.39
N LEU A 19 -12.43 -4.10 5.47
CA LEU A 19 -11.82 -4.39 6.78
C LEU A 19 -11.40 -5.86 6.88
N LEU A 20 -10.43 -6.11 7.76
CA LEU A 20 -9.97 -7.44 8.13
C LEU A 20 -10.42 -7.80 9.54
N ASN A 21 -10.46 -9.11 9.83
CA ASN A 21 -10.57 -9.56 11.21
C ASN A 21 -9.35 -9.09 12.03
N LEU A 22 -9.59 -8.49 13.21
CA LEU A 22 -8.54 -7.91 14.05
C LEU A 22 -7.38 -8.88 14.38
N ARG A 23 -7.65 -10.18 14.57
CA ARG A 23 -6.58 -11.17 14.82
C ARG A 23 -5.68 -11.34 13.59
N ILE A 24 -6.28 -11.36 12.40
CA ILE A 24 -5.58 -11.47 11.13
C ILE A 24 -4.79 -10.17 10.85
N THR A 25 -5.41 -9.01 11.05
CA THR A 25 -4.76 -7.70 10.96
C THR A 25 -3.47 -7.65 11.78
N ARG A 26 -3.52 -8.09 13.05
CA ARG A 26 -2.35 -8.13 13.93
C ARG A 26 -1.26 -9.07 13.42
N ALA A 27 -1.63 -10.23 12.89
CA ALA A 27 -0.67 -11.20 12.35
C ALA A 27 0.03 -10.64 11.09
N ILE A 28 -0.75 -10.07 10.16
CA ILE A 28 -0.21 -9.43 8.95
C ILE A 28 0.73 -8.28 9.30
N ALA A 29 0.34 -7.40 10.23
CA ALA A 29 1.20 -6.30 10.66
C ALA A 29 2.50 -6.79 11.30
N ALA A 30 2.43 -7.84 12.13
CA ALA A 30 3.61 -8.45 12.72
C ALA A 30 4.55 -9.05 11.67
N ASP A 31 4.02 -9.82 10.71
CA ASP A 31 4.81 -10.40 9.62
C ASP A 31 5.46 -9.31 8.76
N LEU A 32 4.73 -8.23 8.44
CA LEU A 32 5.27 -7.09 7.70
C LEU A 32 6.43 -6.43 8.45
N VAL A 33 6.27 -6.15 9.75
CA VAL A 33 7.34 -5.58 10.59
C VAL A 33 8.56 -6.49 10.61
N LEU A 34 8.38 -7.81 10.70
CA LEU A 34 9.48 -8.78 10.66
C LEU A 34 10.19 -8.78 9.30
N ALA A 35 9.45 -8.70 8.19
CA ALA A 35 10.01 -8.61 6.85
C ALA A 35 10.85 -7.33 6.67
N ILE A 36 10.34 -6.17 7.11
CA ILE A 36 11.07 -4.89 7.03
C ILE A 36 12.29 -4.88 7.96
N GLN A 37 12.17 -5.40 9.18
CA GLN A 37 13.31 -5.57 10.08
C GLN A 37 14.41 -6.42 9.43
N PHE A 38 14.05 -7.51 8.75
CA PHE A 38 15.01 -8.34 8.04
C PHE A 38 15.73 -7.55 6.94
N LEU A 39 15.00 -6.80 6.10
CA LEU A 39 15.59 -5.98 5.04
C LEU A 39 16.53 -4.89 5.59
N HIS A 40 16.10 -4.17 6.64
CA HIS A 40 16.91 -3.13 7.27
C HIS A 40 18.23 -3.70 7.83
N ARG A 41 18.20 -4.91 8.41
CA ARG A 41 19.44 -5.60 8.86
C ARG A 41 20.39 -5.95 7.71
N GLN A 42 19.87 -6.13 6.49
CA GLN A 42 20.67 -6.32 5.28
C GLN A 42 21.08 -5.00 4.61
N ASN A 43 20.81 -3.85 5.25
CA ASN A 43 20.96 -2.51 4.69
C ASN A 43 20.16 -2.28 3.41
N ILE A 44 18.98 -2.89 3.30
CA ILE A 44 18.07 -2.73 2.17
C ILE A 44 16.83 -1.97 2.63
N ILE A 45 16.44 -0.98 1.83
CA ILE A 45 15.13 -0.34 1.89
C ILE A 45 14.28 -0.93 0.77
N HIS A 46 13.06 -1.36 1.08
CA HIS A 46 12.09 -1.83 0.07
C HIS A 46 11.69 -0.68 -0.85
N GLY A 47 11.32 0.46 -0.25
CA GLY A 47 11.09 1.74 -0.93
C GLY A 47 9.70 1.92 -1.56
N ASP A 48 8.83 0.93 -1.40
CA ASP A 48 7.46 0.92 -1.95
C ASP A 48 6.54 -0.05 -1.19
N ILE A 49 6.40 0.17 0.12
CA ILE A 49 5.56 -0.68 0.98
C ILE A 49 4.13 -0.17 0.91
N HIS A 50 3.20 -1.01 0.46
CA HIS A 50 1.76 -0.74 0.48
C HIS A 50 0.97 -2.06 0.36
N CYS A 51 -0.35 -2.05 0.60
CA CYS A 51 -1.19 -3.25 0.55
C CYS A 51 -1.19 -3.97 -0.82
N GLY A 52 -0.77 -3.31 -1.89
CA GLY A 52 -0.64 -3.92 -3.22
C GLY A 52 0.60 -4.81 -3.36
N ASN A 53 1.65 -4.54 -2.58
CA ASN A 53 2.90 -5.30 -2.56
C ASN A 53 2.97 -6.32 -1.41
N ILE A 54 1.89 -6.45 -0.62
CA ILE A 54 1.74 -7.45 0.45
C ILE A 54 0.81 -8.54 -0.06
N PHE A 55 1.35 -9.75 -0.24
CA PHE A 55 0.60 -10.89 -0.77
C PHE A 55 0.26 -11.91 0.31
N LEU A 56 -0.93 -12.47 0.19
CA LEU A 56 -1.38 -13.60 1.02
C LEU A 56 -0.77 -14.90 0.48
N GLN A 57 -0.44 -15.82 1.39
CA GLN A 57 0.05 -17.14 1.01
C GLN A 57 -1.06 -17.92 0.29
N LEU A 58 -0.68 -18.66 -0.75
CA LEU A 58 -1.61 -19.58 -1.40
C LEU A 58 -1.96 -20.72 -0.42
N PRO A 59 -3.26 -20.99 -0.16
CA PRO A 59 -3.68 -22.06 0.72
C PRO A 59 -3.05 -23.40 0.35
N THR A 60 -2.70 -24.19 1.37
CA THR A 60 -1.93 -25.43 1.19
C THR A 60 -2.69 -26.47 0.35
N ASP A 61 -4.01 -26.48 0.42
CA ASP A 61 -4.86 -27.37 -0.39
C ASP A 61 -4.78 -27.04 -1.88
N VAL A 62 -4.63 -25.75 -2.26
CA VAL A 62 -4.38 -25.34 -3.65
C VAL A 62 -2.92 -25.59 -4.05
N ARG A 63 -1.97 -25.20 -3.20
CA ARG A 63 -0.54 -25.33 -3.48
C ARG A 63 -0.09 -26.78 -3.72
N ARG A 64 -0.81 -27.76 -3.17
CA ARG A 64 -0.55 -29.19 -3.34
C ARG A 64 -1.24 -29.82 -4.55
N MET A 65 -2.05 -29.06 -5.30
CA MET A 65 -2.67 -29.55 -6.54
C MET A 65 -1.61 -29.64 -7.63
N ILE A 66 -1.15 -30.87 -7.89
CA ILE A 66 -0.17 -31.18 -8.95
C ILE A 66 -0.84 -31.68 -10.23
N ASP A 67 -2.08 -32.17 -10.13
CA ASP A 67 -2.87 -32.59 -11.27
C ASP A 67 -3.75 -31.42 -11.73
N PRO A 68 -3.61 -30.95 -13.00
CA PRO A 68 -4.46 -29.90 -13.55
C PRO A 68 -5.97 -30.16 -13.40
N SER A 69 -6.40 -31.43 -13.38
CA SER A 69 -7.81 -31.78 -13.21
C SER A 69 -8.38 -31.27 -11.87
N GLN A 70 -7.56 -31.25 -10.81
CA GLN A 70 -7.94 -30.76 -9.49
C GLN A 70 -8.14 -29.24 -9.50
N LEU A 71 -7.31 -28.51 -10.28
CA LEU A 71 -7.48 -27.08 -10.47
C LEU A 71 -8.78 -26.79 -11.20
N TYR A 72 -9.13 -27.55 -12.23
CA TYR A 72 -10.40 -27.38 -12.95
C TYR A 72 -11.61 -27.75 -12.10
N GLN A 73 -11.51 -28.79 -11.28
CA GLN A 73 -12.56 -29.14 -10.34
C GLN A 73 -12.80 -28.03 -9.31
N LYS A 74 -11.74 -27.35 -8.86
CA LYS A 74 -11.84 -26.29 -7.85
C LYS A 74 -12.23 -24.92 -8.43
N PHE A 75 -11.62 -24.52 -9.55
CA PHE A 75 -11.75 -23.18 -10.12
C PHE A 75 -12.61 -23.13 -11.39
N GLY A 76 -13.05 -24.28 -11.89
CA GLY A 76 -13.76 -24.38 -13.17
C GLY A 76 -12.81 -24.58 -14.36
N ASN A 77 -13.40 -24.87 -15.52
CA ASN A 77 -12.65 -24.97 -16.77
C ASN A 77 -12.08 -23.61 -17.19
N PRO A 78 -10.93 -23.57 -17.88
CA PRO A 78 -10.36 -22.33 -18.39
C PRO A 78 -11.35 -21.58 -19.27
N ILE A 79 -11.47 -20.27 -19.04
CA ILE A 79 -12.26 -19.38 -19.89
C ILE A 79 -11.35 -18.91 -21.02
N LEU A 80 -11.77 -19.18 -22.25
CA LEU A 80 -11.06 -18.81 -23.47
C LEU A 80 -11.72 -17.58 -24.08
N GLU A 81 -10.98 -16.49 -24.20
CA GLU A 81 -11.44 -15.31 -24.94
C GLU A 81 -10.72 -15.22 -26.29
N PRO A 82 -11.44 -15.06 -27.41
CA PRO A 82 -10.82 -14.98 -28.73
C PRO A 82 -10.03 -13.68 -28.89
N ILE A 83 -8.83 -13.79 -29.46
CA ILE A 83 -8.06 -12.62 -29.87
C ILE A 83 -8.58 -12.18 -31.23
N VAL A 84 -9.09 -10.95 -31.30
CA VAL A 84 -9.53 -10.34 -32.55
C VAL A 84 -8.69 -9.11 -32.85
N ARG A 85 -8.32 -8.93 -34.12
CA ARG A 85 -7.67 -7.69 -34.53
C ARG A 85 -8.69 -6.56 -34.55
N VAL A 86 -8.27 -5.38 -34.12
CA VAL A 86 -9.10 -4.16 -34.13
C VAL A 86 -9.61 -3.82 -35.54
N ASP A 87 -8.82 -4.13 -36.56
CA ASP A 87 -9.17 -3.90 -37.98
C ASP A 87 -9.98 -5.05 -38.61
N GLY A 88 -10.35 -6.07 -37.85
CA GLY A 88 -11.15 -7.22 -38.32
C GLY A 88 -10.42 -8.19 -39.25
N ASN A 89 -9.15 -7.95 -39.57
CA ASN A 89 -8.37 -8.84 -40.43
C ASN A 89 -7.97 -10.14 -39.71
N PRO A 90 -7.53 -11.18 -40.46
CA PRO A 90 -7.00 -12.40 -39.86
C PRO A 90 -5.76 -12.16 -38.98
N LEU A 91 -5.61 -12.95 -37.93
CA LEU A 91 -4.42 -12.93 -37.08
C LEU A 91 -3.18 -13.35 -37.89
N PRO A 92 -2.03 -12.67 -37.72
CA PRO A 92 -0.77 -13.11 -38.30
C PRO A 92 -0.35 -14.50 -37.83
N ALA A 93 0.48 -15.18 -38.63
CA ALA A 93 1.08 -16.43 -38.22
C ALA A 93 1.90 -16.24 -36.93
N GLY A 94 1.68 -17.10 -35.94
CA GLY A 94 2.38 -17.08 -34.65
C GLY A 94 1.65 -16.33 -33.53
N VAL A 95 0.55 -15.63 -33.81
CA VAL A 95 -0.28 -15.02 -32.76
C VAL A 95 -1.27 -16.07 -32.23
N PRO A 96 -1.36 -16.28 -30.90
CA PRO A 96 -2.37 -17.16 -30.29
C PRO A 96 -3.79 -16.75 -30.70
N THR A 97 -4.67 -17.72 -30.89
CA THR A 97 -6.07 -17.44 -31.28
C THR A 97 -6.95 -17.05 -30.10
N HIS A 98 -6.52 -17.36 -28.88
CA HIS A 98 -7.24 -17.10 -27.64
C HIS A 98 -6.28 -16.67 -26.54
N ILE A 99 -6.78 -15.87 -25.61
CA ILE A 99 -6.21 -15.73 -24.28
C ILE A 99 -6.97 -16.62 -23.30
N ILE A 100 -6.29 -17.04 -22.23
CA ILE A 100 -6.90 -17.78 -21.13
C ILE A 100 -7.05 -16.79 -19.98
N GLU A 101 -8.26 -16.63 -19.46
CA GLU A 101 -8.46 -15.80 -18.27
C GLU A 101 -7.75 -16.42 -17.05
N PRO A 102 -7.12 -15.60 -16.19
CA PRO A 102 -6.50 -16.10 -14.97
C PRO A 102 -7.55 -16.67 -14.01
N ALA A 103 -7.24 -17.80 -13.38
CA ALA A 103 -8.07 -18.34 -12.31
C ALA A 103 -8.19 -17.33 -11.16
N ARG A 104 -9.41 -17.13 -10.65
CA ARG A 104 -9.66 -16.22 -9.53
C ARG A 104 -9.32 -16.90 -8.21
N VAL A 105 -8.09 -16.73 -7.76
CA VAL A 105 -7.58 -17.30 -6.50
C VAL A 105 -7.68 -16.31 -5.33
N GLY A 106 -8.35 -15.18 -5.52
CA GLY A 106 -8.52 -14.14 -4.51
C GLY A 106 -9.46 -14.57 -3.38
N ILE A 107 -9.29 -13.94 -2.21
CA ILE A 107 -10.11 -14.15 -1.02
C ILE A 107 -10.61 -12.79 -0.49
N GLN A 108 -11.84 -12.72 0.00
CA GLN A 108 -12.34 -11.49 0.63
C GLN A 108 -11.61 -11.22 1.96
N SER A 109 -11.41 -9.94 2.30
CA SER A 109 -10.61 -9.55 3.47
C SER A 109 -11.18 -10.02 4.81
N ASP A 110 -12.49 -10.21 4.91
CA ASP A 110 -13.22 -10.76 6.05
C ASP A 110 -13.20 -12.31 6.11
N GLN A 111 -12.81 -12.98 5.02
CA GLN A 111 -12.70 -14.44 4.92
C GLN A 111 -11.27 -14.96 5.07
N ILE A 112 -10.29 -14.07 5.24
CA ILE A 112 -8.90 -14.48 5.47
C ILE A 112 -8.81 -15.28 6.76
N THR A 113 -8.22 -16.47 6.68
CA THR A 113 -7.91 -17.31 7.84
C THR A 113 -6.39 -17.48 7.98
N PRO A 114 -5.90 -18.04 9.09
CA PRO A 114 -4.46 -18.28 9.26
C PRO A 114 -3.81 -19.15 8.16
N THR A 115 -4.57 -19.87 7.33
CA THR A 115 -4.01 -20.67 6.22
C THR A 115 -3.45 -19.83 5.07
N TYR A 116 -3.74 -18.52 5.05
CA TYR A 116 -3.24 -17.54 4.09
C TYR A 116 -2.02 -16.77 4.62
N LEU A 117 -1.49 -17.15 5.78
CA LEU A 117 -0.34 -16.55 6.44
C LEU A 117 0.82 -17.56 6.51
N PRO A 118 2.09 -17.10 6.58
CA PRO A 118 2.52 -15.70 6.69
C PRO A 118 2.36 -14.93 5.37
N ILE A 119 2.37 -13.60 5.44
CA ILE A 119 2.39 -12.77 4.21
C ILE A 119 3.72 -12.88 3.48
N MET A 120 3.70 -12.53 2.19
CA MET A 120 4.89 -12.37 1.36
C MET A 120 4.97 -10.92 0.89
N LEU A 121 6.10 -10.26 1.15
CA LEU A 121 6.41 -8.95 0.58
C LEU A 121 7.00 -9.15 -0.83
N SER A 122 6.49 -8.41 -1.80
CA SER A 122 6.90 -8.51 -3.20
C SER A 122 7.25 -7.15 -3.80
N ASP A 123 7.72 -7.18 -5.04
CA ASP A 123 8.08 -6.01 -5.84
C ASP A 123 9.24 -5.18 -5.27
N PHE A 124 10.42 -5.76 -5.42
CA PHE A 124 11.69 -5.10 -5.08
C PHE A 124 12.18 -4.16 -6.19
N GLY A 125 11.34 -3.79 -7.17
CA GLY A 125 11.72 -2.89 -8.27
C GLY A 125 12.15 -1.51 -7.79
N SER A 126 11.61 -1.08 -6.65
CA SER A 126 11.97 0.16 -5.96
C SER A 126 13.02 -0.01 -4.88
N SER A 127 13.55 -1.20 -4.64
CA SER A 127 14.47 -1.43 -3.52
C SER A 127 15.87 -0.89 -3.79
N TYR A 128 16.55 -0.46 -2.72
CA TYR A 128 17.89 0.12 -2.82
C TYR A 128 18.69 0.00 -1.53
N TYR A 129 20.01 0.11 -1.66
CA TYR A 129 20.92 0.26 -0.54
C TYR A 129 21.12 1.76 -0.29
N PRO A 130 20.68 2.34 0.85
CA PRO A 130 20.84 3.76 1.12
C PRO A 130 22.31 4.21 1.17
N SER A 131 23.23 3.29 1.44
CA SER A 131 24.67 3.53 1.41
C SER A 131 25.27 3.61 0.00
N LYS A 132 24.55 3.16 -1.04
CA LYS A 132 25.02 3.11 -2.44
C LYS A 132 24.19 3.99 -3.37
N THR A 133 22.93 4.21 -3.03
CA THR A 133 21.96 4.89 -3.88
C THR A 133 21.31 6.03 -3.09
N ARG A 134 21.60 7.26 -3.50
CA ARG A 134 20.90 8.44 -2.99
C ARG A 134 19.49 8.49 -3.58
N ARG A 135 18.50 8.72 -2.73
CA ARG A 135 17.11 8.97 -3.14
C ARG A 135 16.54 10.20 -2.44
N THR A 136 15.85 11.02 -3.22
CA THR A 136 15.15 12.22 -2.74
C THR A 136 13.67 12.23 -3.12
N ASN A 137 13.24 11.27 -3.94
CA ASN A 137 11.84 11.09 -4.32
C ASN A 137 11.36 9.78 -3.72
N ALA A 138 10.15 9.80 -3.16
CA ALA A 138 9.44 8.57 -2.80
C ALA A 138 8.70 8.05 -4.04
N TYR A 139 8.75 6.73 -4.25
CA TYR A 139 8.03 6.05 -5.35
C TYR A 139 6.77 5.33 -4.84
N THR A 140 6.33 5.65 -3.63
CA THR A 140 5.14 5.07 -2.98
C THR A 140 3.89 5.89 -3.26
N LEU A 141 2.73 5.38 -2.83
CA LEU A 141 1.44 6.06 -2.91
C LEU A 141 1.44 7.39 -2.12
N PRO A 142 0.75 8.44 -2.61
CA PRO A 142 0.77 9.78 -2.01
C PRO A 142 0.52 9.81 -0.49
N HIS A 143 -0.48 9.08 -0.01
CA HIS A 143 -0.85 9.03 1.42
C HIS A 143 0.12 8.24 2.30
N LEU A 144 1.18 7.65 1.73
CA LEU A 144 2.22 6.91 2.45
C LEU A 144 3.57 7.62 2.43
N VAL A 145 3.63 8.81 1.80
CA VAL A 145 4.86 9.58 1.62
C VAL A 145 5.31 10.18 2.95
N PRO A 146 6.59 10.02 3.33
CA PRO A 146 7.12 10.64 4.54
C PRO A 146 7.35 12.16 4.37
N PRO A 147 7.18 12.96 5.44
CA PRO A 147 7.17 14.42 5.37
C PRO A 147 8.49 14.99 4.86
N GLU A 148 9.63 14.36 5.15
CA GLU A 148 10.93 14.86 4.71
C GLU A 148 11.03 14.97 3.18
N VAL A 149 10.27 14.19 2.40
CA VAL A 149 10.28 14.24 0.93
C VAL A 149 10.00 15.65 0.42
N PHE A 150 9.16 16.41 1.11
CA PHE A 150 8.78 17.78 0.75
C PHE A 150 9.90 18.81 1.04
N PHE A 151 10.89 18.44 1.83
CA PHE A 151 11.99 19.32 2.26
C PHE A 151 13.37 18.86 1.76
N LEU A 152 13.44 17.70 1.09
CA LEU A 152 14.69 17.20 0.54
C LEU A 152 15.09 18.01 -0.70
N ASP A 153 16.12 18.83 -0.54
CA ASP A 153 16.75 19.53 -1.67
C ASP A 153 17.52 18.53 -2.55
N LYS A 154 17.10 18.43 -3.82
CA LYS A 154 17.73 17.58 -4.84
C LYS A 154 19.20 17.95 -5.07
N GLN A 155 19.58 19.22 -4.86
CA GLN A 155 20.94 19.74 -5.03
C GLN A 155 21.80 19.59 -3.76
N ASN A 156 21.19 19.39 -2.59
CA ASN A 156 21.90 19.21 -1.33
C ASN A 156 22.19 17.73 -1.04
N ASN A 157 23.47 17.36 -1.05
CA ASN A 157 23.90 15.98 -0.81
C ASN A 157 23.89 15.55 0.66
N LYS A 158 23.47 16.42 1.59
CA LYS A 158 23.49 16.12 3.03
C LYS A 158 22.35 15.21 3.48
N TYR A 159 21.20 15.25 2.80
CA TYR A 159 20.00 14.53 3.23
C TYR A 159 19.40 13.69 2.08
N ASN A 160 18.87 12.53 2.46
CA ASN A 160 18.26 11.55 1.57
C ASN A 160 17.23 10.71 2.31
N LEU A 161 16.32 10.08 1.57
CA LEU A 161 15.47 9.03 2.11
C LEU A 161 16.33 7.88 2.63
N SER A 162 15.94 7.39 3.79
CA SER A 162 16.70 6.41 4.56
C SER A 162 15.77 5.52 5.38
N PHE A 163 16.29 4.69 6.27
CA PHE A 163 15.48 3.74 7.04
C PHE A 163 14.30 4.39 7.80
N PRO A 164 14.45 5.56 8.46
CA PRO A 164 13.32 6.25 9.09
C PRO A 164 12.19 6.61 8.11
N SER A 165 12.52 6.99 6.88
CA SER A 165 11.54 7.27 5.82
C SER A 165 10.68 6.05 5.52
N GLU A 166 11.30 4.86 5.49
CA GLU A 166 10.56 3.61 5.32
C GLU A 166 9.76 3.22 6.56
N ILE A 167 10.22 3.56 7.76
CA ILE A 167 9.44 3.34 9.00
C ILE A 167 8.15 4.18 8.99
N TRP A 168 8.19 5.40 8.46
CA TRP A 168 6.98 6.19 8.25
C TRP A 168 6.00 5.50 7.30
N THR A 169 6.46 5.10 6.11
CA THR A 169 5.65 4.37 5.12
C THR A 169 5.07 3.07 5.69
N LEU A 170 5.86 2.35 6.49
CA LEU A 170 5.42 1.17 7.23
C LEU A 170 4.29 1.50 8.22
N GLY A 171 4.43 2.57 9.00
CA GLY A 171 3.38 3.02 9.92
C GLY A 171 2.07 3.34 9.21
N CYS A 172 2.14 4.08 8.10
CA CYS A 172 0.98 4.41 7.28
C CYS A 172 0.34 3.16 6.66
N THR A 173 1.15 2.20 6.19
CA THR A 173 0.67 0.93 5.65
C THR A 173 0.00 0.09 6.73
N ILE A 174 0.54 0.04 7.95
CA ILE A 174 -0.10 -0.66 9.08
C ILE A 174 -1.46 -0.04 9.40
N PHE A 175 -1.57 1.30 9.37
CA PHE A 175 -2.85 1.96 9.52
C PHE A 175 -3.83 1.57 8.40
N GLU A 176 -3.38 1.50 7.15
CA GLU A 176 -4.19 1.04 6.01
C GLU A 176 -4.60 -0.44 6.14
N ILE A 177 -3.75 -1.30 6.71
CA ILE A 177 -4.08 -2.70 7.00
C ILE A 177 -5.20 -2.77 8.05
N ILE A 178 -5.19 -1.89 9.05
CA ILE A 178 -6.17 -1.82 10.13
C ILE A 178 -7.50 -1.21 9.65
N GLY A 179 -7.45 -0.10 8.92
CA GLY A 179 -8.61 0.66 8.41
C GLY A 179 -9.06 0.22 7.02
N SER A 180 -9.93 1.01 6.37
CA SER A 180 -10.35 0.80 4.97
C SER A 180 -9.60 1.70 3.98
N GLY A 181 -8.72 2.58 4.47
CA GLY A 181 -7.86 3.48 3.71
C GLY A 181 -6.64 3.93 4.52
N GLY A 182 -5.77 4.72 3.90
CA GLY A 182 -4.58 5.29 4.53
C GLY A 182 -4.90 6.40 5.54
N PRO A 183 -3.90 6.84 6.32
CA PRO A 183 -4.08 7.85 7.36
C PRO A 183 -4.21 9.29 6.82
N PHE A 184 -3.74 9.56 5.60
CA PHE A 184 -3.74 10.90 5.01
C PHE A 184 -4.52 10.89 3.68
N SER A 185 -5.08 12.02 3.26
CA SER A 185 -5.81 12.09 1.98
C SER A 185 -4.85 12.06 0.78
N THR A 186 -5.41 11.63 -0.36
CA THR A 186 -4.72 11.53 -1.65
C THR A 186 -5.04 12.69 -2.59
N LEU A 187 -5.85 13.65 -2.15
CA LEU A 187 -6.26 14.81 -2.96
C LEU A 187 -5.18 15.92 -2.90
N ASP A 188 -4.95 16.57 -4.05
CA ASP A 188 -3.82 17.43 -4.39
C ASP A 188 -3.29 18.36 -3.28
N ASP A 189 -1.95 18.52 -3.26
CA ASP A 189 -1.10 19.41 -2.44
C ASP A 189 -1.32 19.42 -0.91
N GLY A 190 -2.33 18.71 -0.40
CA GLY A 190 -2.73 18.69 1.01
C GLY A 190 -2.10 17.59 1.85
N ILE A 191 -1.21 16.74 1.31
CA ILE A 191 -0.63 15.62 2.08
C ILE A 191 0.10 16.14 3.33
N LEU A 192 0.91 17.18 3.18
CA LEU A 192 1.66 17.76 4.29
C LEU A 192 0.75 18.49 5.28
N GLN A 193 -0.32 19.12 4.76
CA GLN A 193 -1.39 19.71 5.57
C GLN A 193 -2.09 18.66 6.43
N ASP A 194 -2.52 17.53 5.85
CA ASP A 194 -3.15 16.44 6.58
C ASP A 194 -2.22 15.87 7.64
N GLN A 195 -0.95 15.66 7.30
CA GLN A 195 0.05 15.17 8.24
C GLN A 195 0.16 16.09 9.46
N VAL A 196 0.16 17.42 9.26
CA VAL A 196 0.21 18.40 10.34
C VAL A 196 -1.10 18.49 11.11
N SER A 197 -2.25 18.48 10.42
CA SER A 197 -3.57 18.48 11.06
C SER A 197 -3.73 17.32 12.03
N VAL A 198 -3.19 16.15 11.66
CA VAL A 198 -3.34 14.91 12.42
C VAL A 198 -2.25 14.71 13.47
N LEU A 199 -0.98 15.01 13.15
CA LEU A 199 0.19 14.70 13.99
C LEU A 199 0.79 15.93 14.68
N GLY A 200 0.33 17.13 14.33
CA GLY A 200 0.79 18.39 14.87
C GLY A 200 1.99 18.98 14.13
N LYS A 201 2.55 20.04 14.73
CA LYS A 201 3.59 20.88 14.16
C LYS A 201 4.84 20.09 13.74
N LEU A 202 5.31 20.33 12.51
CA LEU A 202 6.60 19.79 12.05
C LEU A 202 7.77 20.40 12.84
N PRO A 203 8.88 19.66 13.01
CA PRO A 203 10.10 20.23 13.59
C PRO A 203 10.74 21.26 12.65
N ASP A 204 11.47 22.23 13.21
CA ASP A 204 12.33 23.11 12.41
C ASP A 204 13.54 22.34 11.84
N PRO A 205 14.03 22.68 10.62
CA PRO A 205 13.62 23.85 9.83
C PRO A 205 12.40 23.63 8.93
N TRP A 206 11.82 22.43 8.89
CA TRP A 206 10.73 22.10 7.96
C TRP A 206 9.51 23.00 8.12
N TRP A 207 9.11 23.28 9.37
CA TRP A 207 8.04 24.24 9.63
C TRP A 207 8.34 25.63 9.06
N SER A 208 9.53 26.17 9.33
CA SER A 208 9.93 27.48 8.80
C SER A 208 10.08 27.53 7.27
N GLN A 209 10.39 26.41 6.62
CA GLN A 209 10.60 26.31 5.17
C GLN A 209 9.30 26.16 4.37
N TRP A 210 8.23 25.69 5.00
CA TRP A 210 6.94 25.49 4.35
C TRP A 210 6.15 26.80 4.31
N GLU A 211 6.41 27.65 3.32
CA GLU A 211 5.78 28.99 3.23
C GLU A 211 4.25 28.93 3.07
N SER A 212 3.74 28.02 2.23
CA SER A 212 2.30 27.87 1.99
C SER A 212 1.52 27.34 3.20
N ARG A 213 2.19 26.93 4.29
CA ARG A 213 1.50 26.57 5.53
C ARG A 213 0.66 27.72 6.10
N ALA A 214 1.07 28.97 5.83
CA ALA A 214 0.41 30.17 6.35
C ALA A 214 -1.01 30.34 5.78
N ASP A 215 -1.33 29.65 4.68
CA ASP A 215 -2.68 29.62 4.10
C ASP A 215 -3.65 28.72 4.90
N PHE A 216 -3.13 27.96 5.88
CA PHE A 216 -3.89 26.93 6.62
C PHE A 216 -3.68 26.97 8.15
N PHE A 217 -2.48 27.37 8.61
CA PHE A 217 -2.06 27.26 10.01
C PHE A 217 -1.41 28.54 10.56
N ASN A 218 -1.71 28.82 11.83
CA ASN A 218 -0.96 29.76 12.67
C ASN A 218 0.43 29.21 13.01
N GLU A 219 1.32 30.06 13.56
CA GLU A 219 2.69 29.68 13.92
C GLU A 219 2.82 28.52 14.93
N ASP A 220 1.80 28.29 15.76
CA ASP A 220 1.74 27.18 16.70
C ASP A 220 1.12 25.90 16.12
N ALA A 221 0.88 25.86 14.80
CA ALA A 221 0.17 24.82 14.06
C ALA A 221 -1.31 24.64 14.43
N THR A 222 -1.90 25.60 15.16
CA THR A 222 -3.36 25.70 15.24
C THR A 222 -3.92 26.17 13.90
N ILE A 223 -5.13 25.74 13.58
CA ILE A 223 -5.80 26.12 12.34
C ILE A 223 -6.08 27.62 12.38
N ASP A 224 -5.80 28.31 11.28
CA ASP A 224 -6.30 29.67 11.11
C ASP A 224 -7.80 29.59 10.79
N ILE A 225 -8.64 29.86 11.79
CA ILE A 225 -10.11 29.85 11.69
C ILE A 225 -10.67 30.86 10.68
N THR A 226 -9.83 31.77 10.16
CA THR A 226 -10.22 32.68 9.08
C THR A 226 -10.07 32.06 7.69
N THR A 227 -9.44 30.89 7.61
CA THR A 227 -9.30 30.09 6.39
C THR A 227 -10.42 29.05 6.35
N ASP A 228 -11.08 28.88 5.20
CA ASP A 228 -12.07 27.81 4.96
C ASP A 228 -11.38 26.42 4.82
N ALA A 229 -10.21 26.24 5.45
CA ALA A 229 -9.39 25.05 5.30
C ALA A 229 -10.14 23.81 5.84
N PRO A 230 -10.27 22.73 5.03
CA PRO A 230 -10.97 21.53 5.47
C PRO A 230 -10.24 20.87 6.64
N PHE A 231 -11.01 20.46 7.66
CA PHE A 231 -10.52 19.76 8.83
C PHE A 231 -10.41 18.26 8.56
N GLN A 232 -9.33 17.63 9.04
CA GLN A 232 -9.28 16.18 9.19
C GLN A 232 -9.39 15.80 10.67
N ASP A 233 -10.27 14.82 10.89
CA ASP A 233 -10.43 14.08 12.11
C ASP A 233 -9.10 13.45 12.58
N SER A 234 -8.92 13.30 13.89
CA SER A 234 -7.77 12.59 14.45
C SER A 234 -7.67 11.16 13.88
N LEU A 235 -6.48 10.54 13.94
CA LEU A 235 -6.31 9.13 13.50
C LEU A 235 -7.34 8.17 14.11
N LYS A 236 -7.76 8.44 15.35
CA LYS A 236 -8.78 7.66 16.04
C LYS A 236 -10.16 7.87 15.40
N GLU A 237 -10.57 9.12 15.22
CA GLU A 237 -11.85 9.47 14.62
C GLU A 237 -11.94 8.98 13.16
N GLN A 238 -10.84 9.06 12.40
CA GLN A 238 -10.75 8.51 11.05
C GLN A 238 -10.89 6.98 11.05
N TYR A 239 -10.25 6.28 12.00
CA TYR A 239 -10.45 4.85 12.18
C TYR A 239 -11.89 4.51 12.57
N ASP A 240 -12.46 5.24 13.52
CA ASP A 240 -13.85 5.05 13.97
C ASP A 240 -14.82 5.30 12.80
N TRP A 241 -14.55 6.28 11.94
CA TRP A 241 -15.30 6.52 10.70
C TRP A 241 -15.24 5.31 9.76
N PHE A 242 -14.05 4.73 9.51
CA PHE A 242 -13.94 3.52 8.69
C PHE A 242 -14.76 2.36 9.24
N VAL A 243 -14.75 2.16 10.57
CA VAL A 243 -15.50 1.08 11.22
C VAL A 243 -17.00 1.32 11.17
N ASN A 244 -17.45 2.56 11.38
CA ASN A 244 -18.87 2.90 11.34
C ASN A 244 -19.42 2.85 9.91
N ALA A 245 -18.67 3.33 8.92
CA ALA A 245 -19.05 3.25 7.51
C ALA A 245 -19.14 1.80 7.02
N ALA A 246 -18.33 0.90 7.59
CA ALA A 246 -18.35 -0.53 7.30
C ALA A 246 -19.58 -1.27 7.87
N GLN A 247 -20.30 -0.68 8.84
CA GLN A 247 -21.45 -1.29 9.51
C GLN A 247 -22.80 -0.85 8.91
N GLN A 248 -22.80 0.10 7.96
CA GLN A 248 -23.98 0.60 7.24
C GLN A 248 -24.16 -0.16 5.93
#